data_AF-A0A7C6VLS0-F1
#
_entry.id   AF-A0A7C6VLS0-F1
#
_cell.length_a   1.000
_cell.length_b   1.000
_cell.length_c   1.000
_cell.angle_alpha   90.00
_cell.angle_beta   90.00
_cell.angle_gamma   90.00
#
_symmetry.space_group_name_H-M   'P 1'
#
loop_
_entity.id
_entity.type
_entity.pdbx_description
1 polymer ?
#
loop_
_entity_poly.entity_id
_entity_poly.type
_entity_poly.pdbx_seq_one_letter_code
_entity_poly.pdbx_strand_id
1 'polypeptide(L)'
;RDQDFTPAAAPEIHCTQEDGTLVLEAHVPPELLPTVPAGSDLQVSLATVIERKDGQFEYWTLRHVAAQPDFHARDTFVLTLATATHKAA
;
A
#
# COMPACT_ATOMS: atom_id res chain seq x y z
N ARG A 1 -4.16 -11.42 15.64
CA ARG A 1 -3.37 -11.81 14.47
C ARG A 1 -3.73 -13.25 14.19
N ASP A 2 -4.12 -13.55 12.95
CA ASP A 2 -4.35 -14.93 12.52
C ASP A 2 -2.97 -15.62 12.45
N GLN A 3 -2.79 -16.67 13.25
CA GLN A 3 -1.52 -17.41 13.34
C GLN A 3 -1.42 -18.51 12.28
N ASP A 4 -2.56 -18.89 11.68
CA ASP A 4 -2.65 -19.94 10.67
C ASP A 4 -2.57 -19.34 9.25
N PHE A 5 -2.60 -18.02 9.14
CA PHE A 5 -2.46 -17.32 7.86
C PHE A 5 -1.09 -17.59 7.22
N THR A 6 -1.13 -18.21 6.04
CA THR A 6 0.03 -18.38 5.16
C THR A 6 -0.22 -17.59 3.88
N PRO A 7 0.63 -16.60 3.53
CA PRO A 7 0.43 -15.84 2.30
C PRO A 7 0.74 -16.69 1.08
N ALA A 8 0.02 -16.45 -0.02
CA ALA A 8 0.18 -17.18 -1.28
C ALA A 8 1.47 -16.84 -2.04
N ALA A 9 2.07 -15.67 -1.74
CA ALA A 9 3.33 -15.19 -2.32
C ALA A 9 4.06 -14.26 -1.33
N ALA A 10 5.22 -13.74 -1.71
CA ALA A 10 5.90 -12.68 -0.98
C ALA A 10 5.98 -11.42 -1.87
N PRO A 11 5.84 -10.20 -1.32
CA PRO A 11 6.16 -8.99 -2.05
C PRO A 11 7.68 -8.90 -2.26
N GLU A 12 8.08 -8.26 -3.35
CA GLU A 12 9.49 -7.91 -3.56
C GLU A 12 9.69 -6.49 -3.06
N ILE A 13 10.73 -6.28 -2.25
CA ILE A 13 11.06 -4.96 -1.71
C ILE A 13 12.50 -4.65 -2.09
N HIS A 14 12.70 -3.57 -2.82
CA HIS A 14 14.00 -3.03 -3.18
C HIS A 14 14.22 -1.72 -2.46
N CYS A 15 15.44 -1.54 -1.98
CA CYS A 15 15.83 -0.36 -1.23
C CYS A 15 17.19 0.09 -1.74
N THR A 16 17.26 1.32 -2.24
CA THR A 16 18.50 1.95 -2.67
C THR A 16 18.73 3.25 -1.91
N GLN A 17 19.99 3.56 -1.68
CA GLN A 17 20.42 4.77 -0.98
C GLN A 17 21.48 5.47 -1.81
N GLU A 18 21.16 6.66 -2.33
CA GLU A 18 22.03 7.43 -3.21
C GLU A 18 21.90 8.92 -2.88
N ASP A 19 23.03 9.62 -2.74
CA ASP A 19 23.11 11.08 -2.53
C ASP A 19 22.16 11.64 -1.45
N GLY A 20 22.02 10.93 -0.33
CA GLY A 20 21.16 11.33 0.78
C GLY A 20 19.66 11.05 0.56
N THR A 21 19.31 10.37 -0.52
CA THR A 21 17.95 9.91 -0.83
C THR A 21 17.82 8.42 -0.50
N LEU A 22 16.69 8.05 0.09
CA LEU A 22 16.26 6.67 0.25
C LEU A 22 15.14 6.40 -0.75
N VAL A 23 15.33 5.43 -1.63
CA VAL A 23 14.26 4.94 -2.53
C VAL A 23 13.83 3.57 -2.05
N LEU A 24 12.54 3.41 -1.81
CA LEU A 24 11.90 2.13 -1.50
C LEU A 24 10.91 1.82 -2.61
N GLU A 25 11.11 0.69 -3.27
CA GLU A 25 10.20 0.13 -4.26
C GLU A 25 9.62 -1.16 -3.69
N ALA A 26 8.30 -1.32 -3.78
CA ALA A 26 7.61 -2.53 -3.37
C ALA A 26 6.75 -3.03 -4.53
N HIS A 27 7.04 -4.24 -4.99
CA HIS A 27 6.21 -4.94 -5.95
C HIS A 27 5.30 -5.93 -5.20
N VAL A 28 3.99 -5.66 -5.23
CA VAL A 28 2.97 -6.51 -4.62
C VAL A 28 2.34 -7.36 -5.71
N PRO A 29 2.59 -8.68 -5.73
CA PRO A 29 2.07 -9.54 -6.77
C PRO A 29 0.54 -9.72 -6.61
N PRO A 30 -0.20 -10.01 -7.70
CA PRO A 30 -1.66 -10.06 -7.68
C PRO A 30 -2.26 -11.06 -6.68
N GLU A 31 -1.55 -12.14 -6.35
CA GLU A 31 -1.96 -13.17 -5.39
C GLU A 31 -2.05 -12.64 -3.95
N LEU A 32 -1.45 -11.47 -3.68
CA LEU A 32 -1.53 -10.77 -2.40
C LEU A 32 -2.58 -9.65 -2.39
N LEU A 33 -3.23 -9.39 -3.52
CA LEU A 33 -4.31 -8.40 -3.60
C LEU A 33 -5.66 -9.06 -3.29
N PRO A 34 -6.62 -8.32 -2.71
CA PRO A 34 -7.95 -8.84 -2.49
C PRO A 34 -8.65 -9.13 -3.82
N THR A 35 -9.33 -10.27 -3.90
CA THR A 35 -10.23 -10.55 -5.03
C THR A 35 -11.39 -9.56 -5.01
N VAL A 36 -11.56 -8.81 -6.10
CA VAL A 36 -12.71 -7.91 -6.31
C VAL A 36 -13.58 -8.44 -7.46
N PRO A 37 -14.90 -8.17 -7.46
CA PRO A 37 -15.77 -8.53 -8.58
C PRO A 37 -15.26 -7.97 -9.91
N ALA A 38 -15.44 -8.72 -11.00
CA ALA A 38 -15.08 -8.25 -12.33
C ALA A 38 -15.82 -6.94 -12.68
N GLY A 39 -15.09 -5.94 -13.17
CA GLY A 39 -15.64 -4.63 -13.51
C GLY A 39 -15.90 -3.74 -12.29
N SER A 40 -15.35 -4.08 -11.11
CA SER A 40 -15.32 -3.20 -9.94
C SER A 40 -13.92 -2.64 -9.72
N ASP A 41 -13.82 -1.41 -9.24
CA ASP A 41 -12.52 -0.81 -8.97
C ASP A 41 -11.98 -1.23 -7.59
N LEU A 42 -10.67 -1.41 -7.52
CA LEU A 42 -9.96 -1.59 -6.26
C LEU A 42 -9.48 -0.22 -5.76
N GLN A 43 -10.04 0.24 -4.64
CA GLN A 43 -9.54 1.42 -3.95
C GLN A 43 -8.38 1.04 -3.01
N VAL A 44 -7.31 1.82 -3.06
CA VAL A 44 -6.08 1.61 -2.31
C VAL A 44 -5.68 2.90 -1.60
N SER A 45 -5.11 2.78 -0.42
CA SER A 45 -4.33 3.85 0.22
C SER A 45 -2.86 3.48 0.15
N LEU A 46 -2.00 4.49 0.10
CA LEU A 46 -0.57 4.35 0.35
C LEU A 46 -0.20 5.30 1.48
N ALA A 47 0.56 4.78 2.44
CA ALA A 47 1.06 5.53 3.57
C ALA A 47 2.51 5.12 3.86
N THR A 48 3.25 6.03 4.47
CA THR A 48 4.65 5.82 4.85
C THR A 48 4.89 6.45 6.21
N VAL A 49 5.61 5.74 7.06
CA VAL A 49 6.11 6.24 8.34
C VAL A 49 7.62 6.35 8.21
N ILE A 50 8.16 7.55 8.37
CA ILE A 50 9.59 7.83 8.27
C ILE A 50 10.10 8.18 9.67
N GLU A 51 11.07 7.42 10.16
CA GLU A 51 11.81 7.76 11.36
C GLU A 51 13.04 8.58 10.99
N ARG A 52 13.13 9.79 11.51
CA ARG A 52 14.29 10.67 11.33
C ARG A 52 15.37 10.33 12.33
N LYS A 53 16.61 10.72 12.04
CA LYS A 53 17.77 10.47 12.92
C LYS A 53 17.66 11.13 14.31
N ASP A 54 16.79 12.13 14.47
CA ASP A 54 16.49 12.78 15.74
C ASP A 54 15.37 12.07 16.54
N GLY A 55 14.90 10.91 16.08
CA GLY A 55 13.85 10.12 16.70
C GLY A 55 12.43 10.66 16.48
N GLN A 56 12.27 11.71 15.66
CA GLN A 56 10.95 12.19 15.26
C GLN A 56 10.39 11.36 14.11
N PHE A 57 9.07 11.18 14.11
CA PHE A 57 8.36 10.51 13.02
C PHE A 57 7.71 11.52 12.09
N GLU A 58 7.79 11.25 10.79
CA GLU A 58 6.96 11.86 9.78
C GLU A 58 5.98 10.84 9.23
N TYR A 59 4.74 11.28 9.02
CA TYR A 59 3.64 10.44 8.56
C TYR A 59 3.13 10.98 7.24
N TRP A 60 3.22 10.18 6.21
CA TRP A 60 2.85 10.55 4.85
C TRP A 60 1.74 9.61 4.40
N THR A 61 0.75 10.13 3.68
CA THR A 61 -0.27 9.31 3.00
C THR A 61 -0.80 10.06 1.80
N LEU A 62 -1.37 9.34 0.83
CA LEU A 62 -2.04 9.94 -0.33
C LEU A 62 -3.11 10.96 0.08
N ARG A 63 -3.79 10.74 1.21
CA ARG A 63 -4.75 11.68 1.78
C ARG A 63 -4.79 11.62 3.30
N HIS A 64 -4.46 12.73 3.95
CA HIS A 64 -4.71 12.91 5.38
C HIS A 64 -6.17 13.28 5.62
N VAL A 65 -6.80 12.64 6.61
CA VAL A 65 -8.23 12.83 6.95
C VAL A 65 -8.42 13.50 8.31
N ALA A 66 -7.38 13.56 9.14
CA ALA A 66 -7.38 14.20 10.45
C ALA A 66 -5.95 14.65 10.82
N ALA A 67 -5.84 15.43 11.91
CA ALA A 67 -4.55 15.86 12.45
C ALA A 67 -3.71 14.69 13.00
N GLN A 68 -4.37 13.71 13.63
CA GLN A 68 -3.73 12.45 14.02
C GLN A 68 -3.79 11.48 12.82
N PRO A 69 -2.67 10.84 12.43
CA PRO A 69 -2.67 9.88 11.34
C PRO A 69 -3.43 8.60 11.74
N ASP A 70 -4.44 8.25 10.94
CA ASP A 70 -5.11 6.95 10.96
C ASP A 70 -5.06 6.35 9.55
N PHE A 71 -4.14 5.40 9.35
CA PHE A 71 -3.94 4.73 8.05
C PHE A 71 -5.01 3.68 7.74
N HIS A 72 -5.85 3.32 8.72
CA HIS A 72 -6.94 2.38 8.55
C HIS A 72 -8.27 3.09 8.22
N ALA A 73 -8.34 4.42 8.36
CA ALA A 73 -9.52 5.20 8.00
C ALA A 73 -9.83 5.04 6.50
N ARG A 74 -11.05 4.59 6.18
CA ARG A 74 -11.46 4.29 4.79
C ARG A 74 -11.33 5.49 3.85
N ASP A 75 -11.50 6.70 4.37
CA ASP A 75 -11.43 7.94 3.59
C ASP A 75 -10.01 8.26 3.05
N THR A 76 -8.99 7.52 3.50
CA THR A 76 -7.61 7.58 2.98
C THR A 76 -7.41 6.78 1.67
N PHE A 77 -8.34 5.89 1.32
CA PHE A 77 -8.26 5.00 0.16
C PHE A 77 -8.74 5.70 -1.12
N VAL A 78 -7.90 6.63 -1.60
CA VAL A 78 -8.25 7.53 -2.71
C VAL A 78 -7.64 7.14 -4.05
N LEU A 79 -6.71 6.18 -4.10
CA LEU A 79 -6.19 5.67 -5.36
C LEU A 79 -7.12 4.59 -5.90
N THR A 80 -7.62 4.75 -7.11
CA THR A 80 -8.49 3.79 -7.77
C THR A 80 -7.72 3.01 -8.82
N LEU A 81 -7.60 1.69 -8.65
CA LEU A 81 -7.07 0.77 -9.64
C LEU A 81 -8.25 0.14 -10.39
N ALA A 82 -8.40 0.50 -11.66
CA ALA A 82 -9.45 -0.06 -12.51
C ALA A 82 -9.18 -1.54 -12.79
N THR A 83 -10.18 -2.40 -12.58
CA THR A 83 -10.09 -3.80 -13.00
C THR A 83 -10.72 -3.99 -14.36
N ALA A 84 -10.01 -4.68 -15.25
CA ALA A 84 -10.58 -5.06 -16.53
C ALA A 84 -11.65 -6.13 -16.32
N THR A 85 -12.78 -6.00 -17.03
CA THR A 85 -13.69 -7.13 -17.19
C THR A 85 -12.98 -8.17 -18.05
N HIS A 86 -12.57 -9.29 -17.46
CA HIS A 86 -12.07 -10.41 -18.26
C HIS A 86 -13.21 -10.89 -19.16
N LYS A 87 -13.13 -10.61 -20.45
CA LYS A 87 -14.04 -11.20 -21.43
C LYS A 87 -13.65 -12.68 -21.55
N ALA A 88 -14.52 -13.57 -21.08
CA ALA A 88 -14.35 -15.00 -21.31
C ALA A 88 -14.29 -15.25 -22.83
N ALA A 89 -13.24 -15.96 -23.26
CA ALA A 89 -13.07 -16.44 -24.63
C ALA A 89 -13.94 -17.68 -24.87
#